data_AF-A0A6A5S830-F1
#
_entry.id   AF-A0A6A5S830-F1
#
_cell.length_a   1.000
_cell.length_b   1.000
_cell.length_c   1.000
_cell.angle_alpha   90.00
_cell.angle_beta   90.00
_cell.angle_gamma   90.00
#
_symmetry.space_group_name_H-M   'P 1'
#
loop_
_entity.id
_entity.type
_entity.pdbx_description
1 polymer ?
#
loop_
_entity_poly.entity_id
_entity_poly.type
_entity_poly.pdbx_seq_one_letter_code
_entity_poly.pdbx_strand_id
1 'polypeptide(L)'
;QSSLQQITDSYVFSISISQFISNRNAHAGPAELDWTSDGCSYSPDDPFGFDFQDCCYRHDFGYRNFKKQTRFTDANKALIDSNFKNDMFNQCAKEKKRDACEATATVYYEVVKLFGRKTAAEIAEARRAAE
;
A
#
# COMPACT_ATOMS: atom_id res chain seq x y z
N GLN A 1 17.34 9.11 -12.44
CA GLN A 1 16.00 8.50 -12.53
C GLN A 1 15.35 8.95 -13.83
N SER A 2 14.54 8.09 -14.47
CA SER A 2 13.73 8.51 -15.62
C SER A 2 12.56 9.41 -15.17
N SER A 3 11.97 10.16 -16.09
CA SER A 3 10.76 10.97 -15.81
C SER A 3 9.61 10.11 -15.26
N LEU A 4 9.45 8.88 -15.76
CA LEU A 4 8.47 7.92 -15.27
C LEU A 4 8.71 7.56 -13.79
N GLN A 5 9.96 7.28 -13.40
CA GLN A 5 10.31 6.96 -12.01
C GLN A 5 10.05 8.15 -11.08
N GLN A 6 10.36 9.37 -11.51
CA GLN A 6 10.11 10.58 -10.73
C GLN A 6 8.61 10.82 -10.50
N ILE A 7 7.77 10.57 -11.51
CA ILE A 7 6.31 10.68 -11.38
C ILE A 7 5.78 9.60 -10.42
N THR A 8 6.25 8.36 -10.55
CA THR A 8 5.90 7.30 -9.61
C THR A 8 6.29 7.66 -8.18
N ASP A 9 7.51 8.16 -7.97
CA ASP A 9 8.01 8.53 -6.63
C ASP A 9 7.18 9.68 -6.04
N SER A 10 6.84 10.68 -6.85
CA SER A 10 5.96 11.77 -6.43
C SER A 10 4.58 11.27 -5.99
N TYR A 11 3.99 10.34 -6.74
CA TYR A 11 2.65 9.81 -6.46
C TYR A 11 2.62 8.93 -5.22
N VAL A 12 3.69 8.18 -4.97
CA VAL A 12 3.80 7.34 -3.78
C VAL A 12 4.12 8.19 -2.55
N PHE A 13 5.12 9.08 -2.60
CA PHE A 13 5.74 9.64 -1.39
C PHE A 13 5.51 11.13 -1.16
N SER A 14 5.17 11.91 -2.18
CA SER A 14 5.20 13.38 -2.08
C SER A 14 3.82 14.02 -1.97
N ILE A 15 2.81 13.44 -2.64
CA ILE A 15 1.47 14.02 -2.68
C ILE A 15 0.57 13.47 -1.57
N SER A 16 -0.51 14.19 -1.24
CA SER A 16 -1.51 13.69 -0.30
C SER A 16 -2.25 12.48 -0.89
N ILE A 17 -2.84 11.66 -0.01
CA ILE A 17 -3.68 10.54 -0.46
C ILE A 17 -4.86 11.03 -1.32
N SER A 18 -5.49 12.15 -0.97
CA SER A 18 -6.58 12.74 -1.75
C SER A 18 -6.15 13.14 -3.17
N GLN A 19 -4.96 13.73 -3.31
CA GLN A 19 -4.41 14.09 -4.61
C GLN A 19 -4.02 12.84 -5.42
N PHE A 20 -3.48 11.82 -4.76
CA PHE A 20 -3.21 10.53 -5.39
C PHE A 20 -4.50 9.90 -5.96
N ILE A 21 -5.58 9.87 -5.19
CA ILE A 21 -6.88 9.31 -5.63
C ILE A 21 -7.46 10.11 -6.79
N SER A 22 -7.36 11.44 -6.76
CA SER A 22 -7.75 12.28 -7.89
C SER A 22 -6.96 11.92 -9.17
N ASN A 23 -5.64 11.78 -9.05
CA ASN A 23 -4.77 11.39 -10.18
C ASN A 23 -5.07 9.96 -10.67
N ARG A 24 -5.30 9.02 -9.76
CA ARG A 24 -5.67 7.63 -10.07
C ARG A 24 -6.96 7.58 -10.88
N ASN A 25 -8.02 8.25 -10.42
CA ASN A 25 -9.32 8.25 -11.09
C ASN A 25 -9.26 8.91 -12.47
N ALA A 26 -8.44 9.95 -12.62
CA ALA A 26 -8.20 10.62 -13.89
C ALA A 26 -7.21 9.87 -14.80
N HIS A 27 -6.56 8.80 -14.33
CA HIS A 27 -5.39 8.20 -14.98
C HIS A 27 -4.33 9.24 -15.39
N ALA A 28 -4.11 10.24 -14.52
CA ALA A 28 -3.26 11.37 -14.80
C ALA A 28 -1.79 10.95 -14.72
N GLY A 29 -1.14 10.76 -15.88
CA GLY A 29 0.28 10.44 -15.97
C GLY A 29 0.62 9.71 -17.28
N PRO A 30 1.89 9.27 -17.43
CA PRO A 30 2.31 8.47 -18.57
C PRO A 30 1.50 7.17 -18.66
N ALA A 31 1.21 6.71 -19.89
CA ALA A 31 0.43 5.51 -20.15
C ALA A 31 1.10 4.22 -19.64
N GLU A 32 2.40 4.29 -19.36
CA GLU A 32 3.19 3.19 -18.82
C GLU A 32 2.93 2.94 -17.33
N LEU A 33 2.31 3.88 -16.60
CA LEU A 33 1.95 3.69 -15.20
C LEU A 33 0.90 2.58 -15.06
N ASP A 34 1.14 1.68 -14.13
CA ASP A 34 0.18 0.63 -13.75
C ASP A 34 -0.74 1.14 -12.64
N TRP A 35 -2.01 1.33 -12.98
CA TRP A 35 -3.07 1.76 -12.06
C TRP A 35 -3.92 0.61 -11.52
N THR A 36 -3.66 -0.64 -11.95
CA THR A 36 -4.40 -1.80 -11.47
C THR A 36 -4.24 -1.96 -9.96
N SER A 37 -5.28 -2.45 -9.29
CA SER A 37 -5.26 -2.72 -7.86
C SER A 37 -6.31 -3.76 -7.53
N ASP A 38 -6.00 -4.61 -6.55
CA ASP A 38 -6.96 -5.52 -5.95
C ASP A 38 -7.48 -5.02 -4.59
N GLY A 39 -7.15 -3.78 -4.23
CA GLY A 39 -7.57 -3.14 -3.00
C GLY A 39 -6.92 -3.77 -1.77
N CYS A 40 -7.61 -3.76 -0.63
CA CYS A 40 -7.11 -4.42 0.58
C CYS A 40 -7.40 -5.94 0.53
N SER A 41 -7.05 -6.61 -0.57
CA SER A 41 -7.37 -8.01 -0.87
C SER A 41 -6.86 -9.03 0.18
N TYR A 42 -5.91 -8.62 1.02
CA TYR A 42 -5.36 -9.38 2.15
C TYR A 42 -5.71 -8.76 3.51
N SER A 43 -6.93 -8.24 3.62
CA SER A 43 -7.65 -7.94 4.85
C SER A 43 -7.64 -9.06 5.90
N PRO A 44 -6.98 -9.03 7.08
CA PRO A 44 -7.55 -9.76 8.21
C PRO A 44 -8.98 -9.28 8.40
N ASP A 45 -9.88 -10.14 8.90
CA ASP A 45 -11.24 -9.72 9.25
C ASP A 45 -11.16 -8.37 9.98
N ASP A 46 -11.77 -7.32 9.41
CA ASP A 46 -11.78 -5.98 9.97
C ASP A 46 -13.08 -5.82 10.78
N PRO A 47 -13.08 -6.13 12.08
CA PRO A 47 -14.28 -6.07 12.91
C PRO A 47 -14.81 -4.64 13.09
N PHE A 48 -14.05 -3.61 12.66
CA PHE A 48 -14.39 -2.21 12.85
C PHE A 48 -14.71 -1.46 11.55
N GLY A 49 -14.37 -2.03 10.39
CA GLY A 49 -14.73 -1.51 9.07
C GLY A 49 -14.10 -0.17 8.73
N PHE A 50 -12.82 0.01 9.06
CA PHE A 50 -12.09 1.24 8.75
C PHE A 50 -11.80 1.35 7.25
N ASP A 51 -11.99 2.55 6.68
CA ASP A 51 -11.81 2.77 5.25
C ASP A 51 -10.33 2.97 4.89
N PHE A 52 -9.61 1.85 4.73
CA PHE A 52 -8.23 1.84 4.23
C PHE A 52 -8.13 1.66 2.72
N GLN A 53 -9.25 1.68 1.99
CA GLN A 53 -9.28 1.36 0.56
C GLN A 53 -8.35 2.26 -0.26
N ASP A 54 -8.38 3.57 0.00
CA ASP A 54 -7.51 4.53 -0.67
C ASP A 54 -6.03 4.30 -0.36
N CYS A 55 -5.72 3.95 0.90
CA CYS A 55 -4.36 3.62 1.34
C CYS A 55 -3.84 2.40 0.56
N CYS A 56 -4.65 1.36 0.41
CA CYS A 56 -4.33 0.15 -0.34
C CYS A 56 -4.12 0.46 -1.84
N TYR A 57 -4.95 1.33 -2.43
CA TYR A 57 -4.74 1.76 -3.82
C TYR A 57 -3.38 2.40 -4.06
N ARG A 58 -2.86 3.18 -3.10
CA ARG A 58 -1.54 3.79 -3.20
C ARG A 58 -0.41 2.78 -2.99
N HIS A 59 -0.58 1.87 -2.04
CA HIS A 59 0.38 0.80 -1.78
C HIS A 59 0.57 -0.10 -3.02
N ASP A 60 -0.54 -0.53 -3.63
CA ASP A 60 -0.55 -1.32 -4.85
C ASP A 60 0.12 -0.60 -6.02
N PHE A 61 -0.19 0.68 -6.20
CA PHE A 61 0.45 1.51 -7.22
C PHE A 61 1.97 1.53 -7.04
N GLY A 62 2.45 1.71 -5.81
CA GLY A 62 3.87 1.62 -5.50
C GLY A 62 4.47 0.26 -5.85
N TYR A 63 3.85 -0.83 -5.39
CA TYR A 63 4.33 -2.20 -5.64
C TYR A 63 4.43 -2.52 -7.13
N ARG A 64 3.35 -2.30 -7.87
CA ARG A 64 3.25 -2.67 -9.29
C ARG A 64 4.22 -1.86 -10.14
N ASN A 65 4.28 -0.55 -9.94
CA ASN A 65 5.16 0.31 -10.72
C ASN A 65 6.64 0.10 -10.38
N PHE A 66 7.01 -0.08 -9.10
CA PHE A 66 8.40 -0.37 -8.75
C PHE A 66 8.86 -1.75 -9.28
N LYS A 67 7.96 -2.75 -9.31
CA LYS A 67 8.24 -4.06 -9.95
C LYS A 67 8.43 -3.91 -11.45
N LYS A 68 7.51 -3.22 -12.14
CA LYS A 68 7.58 -2.96 -13.59
C LYS A 68 8.81 -2.14 -13.99
N GLN A 69 9.26 -1.25 -13.11
CA GLN A 69 10.44 -0.41 -13.27
C GLN A 69 11.73 -1.07 -12.75
N THR A 70 11.70 -2.39 -12.51
CA THR A 70 12.86 -3.21 -12.10
C THR A 70 13.65 -2.69 -10.89
N ARG A 71 12.96 -1.99 -9.98
CA ARG A 71 13.55 -1.33 -8.80
C ARG A 71 12.85 -1.70 -7.49
N PHE A 72 12.14 -2.82 -7.45
CA PHE A 72 11.49 -3.34 -6.24
C PHE A 72 12.49 -4.07 -5.32
N THR A 73 13.44 -3.32 -4.77
CA THR A 73 14.41 -3.77 -3.76
C THR A 73 13.79 -3.86 -2.36
N ASP A 74 14.43 -4.52 -1.40
CA ASP A 74 13.93 -4.53 0.00
C ASP A 74 13.82 -3.13 0.58
N ALA A 75 14.79 -2.26 0.29
CA ALA A 75 14.78 -0.88 0.74
C ALA A 75 13.58 -0.11 0.17
N ASN A 76 13.30 -0.23 -1.13
CA ASN A 76 12.17 0.44 -1.75
C ASN A 76 10.83 -0.14 -1.30
N LYS A 77 10.76 -1.47 -1.11
CA LYS A 77 9.60 -2.12 -0.49
C LYS A 77 9.32 -1.55 0.90
N ALA A 78 10.35 -1.46 1.75
CA ALA A 78 10.22 -0.92 3.10
C ALA A 78 9.75 0.55 3.11
N LEU A 79 10.20 1.36 2.14
CA LEU A 79 9.71 2.74 1.96
C LEU A 79 8.22 2.76 1.60
N ILE A 80 7.79 1.90 0.66
CA ILE A 80 6.37 1.82 0.26
C ILE A 80 5.49 1.33 1.41
N ASP A 81 5.91 0.28 2.13
CA ASP A 81 5.18 -0.25 3.29
C ASP A 81 5.09 0.80 4.42
N SER A 82 6.16 1.57 4.64
CA SER A 82 6.16 2.64 5.66
C SER A 82 5.22 3.79 5.28
N ASN A 83 5.17 4.16 4.00
CA ASN A 83 4.24 5.16 3.50
C ASN A 83 2.78 4.69 3.64
N PHE A 84 2.51 3.42 3.37
CA PHE A 84 1.20 2.82 3.57
C PHE A 84 0.75 2.87 5.03
N LYS A 85 1.65 2.57 5.98
CA LYS A 85 1.36 2.76 7.41
C LYS A 85 1.01 4.22 7.73
N ASN A 86 1.77 5.17 7.21
CA ASN A 86 1.51 6.59 7.43
C ASN A 86 0.14 7.01 6.89
N ASP A 87 -0.28 6.49 5.74
CA ASP A 87 -1.60 6.77 5.17
C ASP A 87 -2.74 6.25 6.03
N MET A 88 -2.63 5.01 6.49
CA MET A 88 -3.63 4.44 7.40
C MET A 88 -3.68 5.24 8.71
N PHE A 89 -2.55 5.64 9.27
CA PHE A 89 -2.52 6.47 10.49
C PHE A 89 -3.14 7.86 10.27
N ASN A 90 -2.91 8.47 9.11
CA ASN A 90 -3.56 9.73 8.74
C ASN A 90 -5.07 9.58 8.56
N GLN A 91 -5.54 8.42 8.08
CA GLN A 91 -6.97 8.09 8.05
C GLN A 91 -7.52 7.90 9.47
N CYS A 92 -6.81 7.16 10.32
CA CYS A 92 -7.20 6.92 11.71
C CYS A 92 -7.33 8.20 12.54
N ALA A 93 -6.59 9.26 12.21
CA ALA A 93 -6.74 10.57 12.85
C ALA A 93 -8.15 11.18 12.68
N LYS A 94 -8.94 10.70 11.70
CA LYS A 94 -10.31 11.13 11.44
C LYS A 94 -11.36 10.20 12.07
N GLU A 95 -10.94 9.05 12.59
CA GLU A 95 -11.83 8.02 13.11
C GLU A 95 -12.19 8.25 14.59
N LYS A 96 -13.43 7.93 14.97
CA LYS A 96 -13.85 8.01 16.39
C LYS A 96 -13.11 7.01 17.28
N LYS A 97 -12.78 5.83 16.73
CA LYS A 97 -12.05 4.76 17.42
C LYS A 97 -10.59 4.77 16.99
N ARG A 98 -9.91 5.91 17.14
CA ARG A 98 -8.55 6.13 16.67
C ARG A 98 -7.58 5.03 17.09
N ASP A 99 -7.52 4.67 18.38
CA ASP A 99 -6.58 3.66 18.89
C ASP A 99 -6.81 2.28 18.27
N ALA A 100 -8.09 1.89 18.09
CA ALA A 100 -8.43 0.64 17.42
C ALA A 100 -8.05 0.68 15.94
N CYS A 101 -8.24 1.83 15.27
CA CYS A 101 -7.82 2.03 13.90
C CYS A 101 -6.30 1.93 13.73
N GLU A 102 -5.52 2.60 14.58
CA GLU A 102 -4.05 2.55 14.54
C GLU A 102 -3.51 1.14 14.85
N ALA A 103 -4.20 0.39 15.72
CA ALA A 103 -3.91 -1.03 15.96
C ALA A 103 -4.15 -1.88 14.70
N THR A 104 -5.31 -1.74 14.04
CA THR A 104 -5.61 -2.43 12.77
C THR A 104 -4.59 -2.04 11.68
N ALA A 105 -4.27 -0.75 11.54
CA ALA A 105 -3.27 -0.26 10.60
C ALA A 105 -1.87 -0.87 10.85
N THR A 106 -1.51 -1.09 12.11
CA THR A 106 -0.26 -1.76 12.48
C THR A 106 -0.26 -3.22 12.04
N VAL A 107 -1.38 -3.94 12.19
CA VAL A 107 -1.50 -5.32 11.70
C VAL A 107 -1.33 -5.36 10.17
N TYR A 108 -2.01 -4.48 9.44
CA TYR A 108 -1.88 -4.38 7.98
C TYR A 108 -0.42 -4.16 7.56
N TYR A 109 0.28 -3.24 8.23
CA TYR A 109 1.69 -2.96 7.98
C TYR A 109 2.59 -4.19 8.22
N GLU A 110 2.43 -4.89 9.35
CA GLU A 110 3.25 -6.07 9.64
C GLU A 110 2.99 -7.21 8.65
N VAL A 111 1.74 -7.39 8.19
CA VAL A 111 1.41 -8.37 7.14
C VAL A 111 2.17 -8.04 5.85
N VAL A 112 2.03 -6.82 5.29
CA VAL A 112 2.70 -6.49 4.01
C VAL A 112 4.22 -6.53 4.12
N LYS A 113 4.77 -6.14 5.29
CA LYS A 113 6.20 -6.22 5.60
C LYS A 113 6.71 -7.66 5.52
N LEU A 114 5.98 -8.62 6.10
CA LEU A 114 6.33 -10.04 6.10
C LEU A 114 6.14 -10.75 4.75
N PHE A 115 5.12 -10.37 3.97
CA PHE A 115 4.67 -11.18 2.83
C PHE A 115 5.00 -10.61 1.44
N GLY A 116 5.33 -9.33 1.28
CA GLY A 116 5.44 -8.73 -0.06
C GLY A 116 6.55 -9.24 -0.98
N ARG A 117 7.36 -10.22 -0.54
CA ARG A 117 8.33 -10.99 -1.35
C ARG A 117 8.19 -12.51 -1.25
N LYS A 118 7.32 -13.02 -0.38
CA LYS A 118 7.11 -14.45 -0.20
C LYS A 118 6.42 -15.03 -1.43
N THR A 119 6.92 -16.15 -1.92
CA THR A 119 6.24 -16.99 -2.90
C THR A 119 4.89 -17.44 -2.37
N ALA A 120 3.97 -17.86 -3.25
CA ALA A 120 2.68 -18.39 -2.83
C ALA A 120 2.81 -19.55 -1.82
N ALA A 121 3.87 -20.36 -1.95
CA ALA A 121 4.19 -21.44 -1.02
C ALA A 121 4.59 -20.92 0.37
N GLU A 122 5.48 -19.93 0.44
CA GLU A 122 5.90 -19.31 1.70
C GLU A 122 4.77 -18.52 2.37
N ILE A 123 3.85 -17.94 1.58
CA ILE A 123 2.62 -17.32 2.11
C ILE A 123 1.72 -18.39 2.75
N ALA A 124 1.50 -19.51 2.06
CA ALA A 124 0.66 -20.60 2.56
C ALA A 124 1.22 -21.25 3.82
N GLU A 125 2.54 -21.43 3.90
CA GLU A 125 3.21 -21.99 5.09
C GLU A 125 3.07 -21.08 6.31
N ALA A 126 3.31 -19.77 6.15
CA ALA A 126 3.18 -18.84 7.26
C ALA A 126 1.73 -18.63 7.71
N ARG A 127 0.72 -18.80 6.82
CA ARG A 127 -0.69 -18.86 7.22
C ARG A 127 -0.96 -20.06 8.13
N ARG A 128 -0.49 -21.26 7.75
CA ARG A 128 -0.63 -22.47 8.56
C ARG A 128 0.08 -22.38 9.92
N ALA A 129 1.15 -21.61 10.02
CA ALA A 129 1.89 -21.41 11.26
C ALA A 129 1.21 -20.41 12.23
N ALA A 130 0.21 -19.65 11.77
CA ALA A 130 -0.51 -18.65 12.55
C ALA A 130 -1.89 -19.12 13.04
N GLU A 131 -2.33 -20.31 12.62
CA GLU A 131 -3.53 -21.04 13.08
C GLU A 131 -3.18 -22.01 14.22
#